data_AF-A0A9W8E0L9-F1
#
_entry.id   AF-A0A9W8E0L9-F1
#
_cell.length_a   1.000
_cell.length_b   1.000
_cell.length_c   1.000
_cell.angle_alpha   90.00
_cell.angle_beta   90.00
_cell.angle_gamma   90.00
#
_symmetry.space_group_name_H-M   'P 1'
#
loop_
_entity.id
_entity.type
_entity.pdbx_description
1 polymer ?
#
loop_
_entity_poly.entity_id
_entity_poly.type
_entity_poly.pdbx_seq_one_letter_code
_entity_poly.pdbx_strand_id
1 'polypeptide(L)'
;MGLSANGANSSTTMLDQGMSRLFTQLPTDVFCRITRYLTERDIIYLTQVNRYFYKLSQDEALWYHLLRRKFGRIVTVKESCRLAFLKSRGIPSVNADAFECSAANGRFGISPLPLRLGDPLLTVHYSPDFSVTATFQLVPAGEYRVVWQLYLTPESAGLRNICFGSVVYWRNRLVTRQRRYYHPPENTWQCLPRDQLVQVTVPDRLIVSPDDEYTKVVVKCYSVGSNWKINLALHSVALRAV
;
A
#
# COMPACT_ATOMS: atom_id res chain seq x y z
N MET A 1 77.60 32.91 40.97
CA MET A 1 77.56 31.50 40.53
C MET A 1 76.22 30.94 40.94
N GLY A 2 75.36 30.66 39.97
CA GLY A 2 74.03 30.10 40.18
C GLY A 2 73.97 28.65 39.69
N LEU A 3 73.27 27.81 40.46
CA LEU A 3 72.71 26.50 40.13
C LEU A 3 71.50 26.39 41.07
N SER A 4 70.24 26.61 40.67
CA SER A 4 69.40 25.97 39.66
C SER A 4 69.18 24.46 39.86
N ALA A 5 67.88 24.13 39.86
CA ALA A 5 67.24 22.84 39.63
C ALA A 5 67.25 21.79 40.76
N ASN A 6 66.05 21.52 41.29
CA ASN A 6 65.47 20.19 41.16
C ASN A 6 63.94 20.29 41.06
N GLY A 7 63.47 20.19 39.81
CA GLY A 7 62.09 19.89 39.47
C GLY A 7 61.72 18.47 39.94
N ALA A 8 60.50 18.31 40.42
CA ALA A 8 59.39 17.84 39.58
C ALA A 8 59.47 16.34 39.30
N ASN A 9 58.78 15.57 40.14
CA ASN A 9 58.18 14.29 39.76
C ASN A 9 56.80 14.20 40.42
N SER A 10 55.92 15.10 40.01
CA SER A 10 54.48 14.89 40.17
C SER A 10 54.04 14.05 38.99
N SER A 11 53.97 12.74 39.21
CA SER A 11 53.42 11.77 38.27
C SER A 11 51.95 12.10 38.04
N THR A 12 51.68 12.92 37.01
CA THR A 12 50.34 13.14 36.48
C THR A 12 49.85 11.82 35.92
N THR A 13 49.07 11.11 36.71
CA THR A 13 48.18 10.06 36.23
C THR A 13 47.24 10.69 35.20
N MET A 14 47.58 10.57 33.92
CA MET A 14 46.63 10.73 32.83
C MET A 14 45.63 9.58 32.93
N LEU A 15 44.68 9.74 33.85
CA LEU A 15 43.39 9.09 33.74
C LEU A 15 42.81 9.60 32.44
N ASP A 16 42.89 8.75 31.42
CA ASP A 16 42.08 8.77 30.22
C ASP A 16 40.63 8.88 30.70
N GLN A 17 40.17 10.12 30.86
CA GLN A 17 38.79 10.44 31.17
C GLN A 17 38.03 9.95 29.94
N GLY A 18 37.55 8.71 30.04
CA GLY A 18 36.67 8.09 29.08
C GLY A 18 35.46 8.99 28.92
N MET A 19 35.57 9.93 27.99
CA MET A 19 34.51 10.83 27.60
C MET A 19 33.43 9.93 27.03
N SER A 20 32.48 9.56 27.87
CA SER A 20 31.29 8.81 27.51
C SER A 20 30.60 9.60 26.40
N ARG A 21 30.88 9.23 25.15
CA ARG A 21 30.32 9.92 23.98
C ARG A 21 28.82 9.67 24.02
N LEU A 22 28.06 10.73 24.30
CA LEU A 22 26.61 10.66 24.31
C LEU A 22 26.11 10.53 22.87
N PHE A 23 25.05 9.77 22.66
CA PHE A 23 24.47 9.59 21.33
C PHE A 23 24.01 10.92 20.69
N THR A 24 23.70 11.93 21.51
CA THR A 24 23.36 13.30 21.09
C THR A 24 24.55 14.11 20.55
N GLN A 25 25.78 13.62 20.73
CA GLN A 25 27.01 14.25 20.23
C GLN A 25 27.44 13.69 18.86
N LEU A 26 26.68 12.75 18.30
CA LEU A 26 26.96 12.24 16.97
C LEU A 26 26.80 13.34 15.90
N PRO A 27 27.68 13.38 14.90
CA PRO A 27 27.47 14.20 13.71
C PRO A 27 26.12 13.89 13.05
N THR A 28 25.46 14.93 12.54
CA THR A 28 24.12 14.83 11.93
C THR A 28 24.08 13.81 10.79
N ASP A 29 25.12 13.74 9.97
CA ASP A 29 25.22 12.80 8.85
C ASP A 29 25.30 11.35 9.31
N VAL A 30 26.02 11.07 10.40
CA VAL A 30 26.11 9.74 11.01
C VAL A 30 24.75 9.34 11.58
N PHE A 31 24.09 10.26 12.29
CA PHE A 31 22.74 10.03 12.81
C PHE A 31 21.74 9.74 11.67
N CYS A 32 21.74 10.55 10.61
CA CYS A 32 20.90 10.34 9.43
C CYS A 32 21.19 9.00 8.73
N ARG A 33 22.42 8.47 8.80
CA ARG A 33 22.72 7.11 8.31
C ARG A 33 22.15 6.03 9.21
N ILE A 34 22.24 6.19 10.54
CA ILE A 34 21.67 5.23 11.51
C ILE A 34 20.15 5.15 11.33
N THR A 35 19.47 6.30 11.19
CA THR A 35 18.01 6.34 11.04
C THR A 35 17.50 5.63 9.78
N ARG A 36 18.32 5.46 8.74
CA ARG A 36 17.95 4.65 7.55
C ARG A 36 17.64 3.18 7.89
N TYR A 37 18.25 2.65 8.95
CA TYR A 37 18.06 1.27 9.39
C TYR A 37 16.91 1.11 10.38
N LEU A 38 16.38 2.21 10.93
CA LEU A 38 15.29 2.18 11.88
C LEU A 38 13.95 1.90 11.18
N THR A 39 12.99 1.34 11.92
CA THR A 39 11.61 1.23 11.44
C THR A 39 10.88 2.57 11.55
N GLU A 40 9.73 2.66 10.87
CA GLU A 40 8.82 3.79 11.02
C GLU A 40 8.50 4.10 12.49
N ARG A 41 8.19 3.06 13.27
CA ARG A 41 7.83 3.19 14.67
C ARG A 41 9.00 3.72 15.49
N ASP A 42 10.19 3.16 15.26
CA ASP A 42 11.40 3.57 15.99
C ASP A 42 11.72 5.05 15.77
N ILE A 43 11.58 5.54 14.54
CA ILE A 43 11.83 6.94 14.21
C ILE A 43 10.83 7.85 14.92
N ILE A 44 9.54 7.48 14.92
CA ILE A 44 8.51 8.23 15.65
C ILE A 44 8.82 8.26 17.14
N TYR A 45 9.14 7.12 17.74
CA TYR A 45 9.53 7.06 19.15
C TYR A 45 10.75 7.93 19.41
N LEU A 46 11.76 7.86 18.55
CA LEU A 46 12.97 8.65 18.66
C LEU A 46 12.69 10.16 18.59
N THR A 47 11.71 10.61 17.79
CA THR A 47 11.27 12.02 17.78
C THR A 47 10.68 12.48 19.13
N GLN A 48 10.18 11.55 19.94
CA GLN A 48 9.55 11.82 21.24
C GLN A 48 10.55 11.76 22.40
N VAL A 49 11.75 11.19 22.21
CA VAL A 49 12.74 10.99 23.28
C VAL A 49 13.31 12.31 23.79
N ASN A 50 13.72 13.23 22.90
CA ASN A 50 14.18 14.55 23.30
C ASN A 50 14.02 15.61 22.20
N ARG A 51 14.22 16.88 22.56
CA ARG A 51 14.12 18.03 21.65
C ARG A 51 15.15 18.03 20.52
N TYR A 52 16.34 17.48 20.74
CA TYR A 52 17.38 17.37 19.73
C TYR A 52 16.97 16.41 18.61
N PHE A 53 16.48 15.21 18.95
CA PHE A 53 15.95 14.25 17.98
C PHE A 53 14.68 14.76 17.30
N TYR A 54 13.81 15.47 18.02
CA TYR A 54 12.67 16.14 17.40
C TYR A 54 13.10 17.13 16.31
N LYS A 55 14.12 17.95 16.58
CA LYS A 55 14.67 18.89 15.59
C LYS A 55 15.31 18.17 14.40
N LEU A 56 16.11 17.14 14.65
CA LEU A 56 16.70 16.32 13.59
C LEU A 56 15.64 15.62 12.73
N SER A 57 14.55 15.18 13.34
CA SER A 57 13.42 14.62 12.61
C SER A 57 12.65 15.63 11.77
N GLN A 58 13.02 16.91 11.75
CA GLN A 58 12.47 17.85 10.78
C GLN A 58 13.25 17.82 9.45
N ASP A 59 14.40 17.12 9.38
CA ASP A 59 15.16 16.97 8.14
C ASP A 59 14.39 16.10 7.13
N GLU A 60 14.11 16.67 5.97
CA GLU A 60 13.39 16.01 4.88
C GLU A 60 14.16 14.79 4.33
N ALA A 61 15.49 14.78 4.39
CA ALA A 61 16.29 13.65 3.93
C ALA A 61 15.98 12.37 4.71
N LEU A 62 15.67 12.49 6.01
CA LEU A 62 15.30 11.37 6.87
C LEU A 62 14.00 10.73 6.39
N TRP A 63 12.97 11.54 6.12
CA TRP A 63 11.67 11.06 5.68
C TRP A 63 11.67 10.59 4.23
N TYR A 64 12.46 11.21 3.37
CA TYR A 64 12.64 10.78 1.99
C TYR A 64 13.12 9.32 1.91
N HIS A 65 14.07 8.92 2.77
CA HIS A 65 14.51 7.53 2.84
C HIS A 65 13.40 6.57 3.29
N LEU A 66 12.58 6.97 4.25
CA LEU A 66 11.43 6.17 4.68
C LEU A 66 10.36 6.04 3.60
N LEU A 67 10.03 7.13 2.92
CA LEU A 67 9.14 7.12 1.76
C LEU A 67 9.67 6.18 0.68
N ARG A 68 10.94 6.33 0.30
CA ARG A 68 11.57 5.47 -0.71
C ARG A 68 11.53 3.99 -0.31
N ARG A 69 11.77 3.67 0.97
CA ARG A 69 11.69 2.29 1.47
C ARG A 69 10.25 1.77 1.44
N LYS A 70 9.29 2.58 1.87
CA LYS A 70 7.86 2.24 1.92
C LYS A 70 7.26 2.00 0.54
N PHE A 71 7.62 2.84 -0.43
CA PHE A 71 7.06 2.80 -1.79
C PHE A 71 7.93 2.04 -2.80
N GLY A 72 9.13 1.60 -2.42
CA GLY A 72 10.06 0.86 -3.28
C GLY A 72 10.60 1.65 -4.48
N ARG A 73 10.34 2.96 -4.57
CA ARG A 73 10.72 3.83 -5.70
C ARG A 73 11.08 5.23 -5.23
N ILE A 74 11.76 5.99 -6.11
CA ILE A 74 11.95 7.42 -5.89
C ILE A 74 10.58 8.10 -6.01
N VAL A 75 10.17 8.76 -4.93
CA VAL A 75 8.93 9.53 -4.87
C VAL A 75 9.32 10.99 -4.95
N THR A 76 8.91 11.67 -6.01
CA THR A 76 8.86 13.13 -6.02
C THR A 76 7.66 13.54 -5.19
N VAL A 77 7.87 14.47 -4.27
CA VAL A 77 6.82 15.02 -3.41
C VAL A 77 6.82 16.54 -3.55
N LYS A 78 5.66 17.12 -3.82
CA LYS A 78 5.43 18.57 -3.88
C LYS A 78 5.37 19.19 -2.48
N GLU A 79 4.93 18.39 -1.51
CA GLU A 79 4.90 18.76 -0.09
C GLU A 79 6.15 18.23 0.65
N SER A 80 6.20 18.47 1.96
CA SER A 80 7.18 17.85 2.87
C SER A 80 7.11 16.32 2.79
N CYS A 81 8.27 15.66 2.67
CA CYS A 81 8.40 14.20 2.76
C CYS A 81 7.86 13.68 4.10
N ARG A 82 8.05 14.44 5.19
CA ARG A 82 7.48 14.10 6.50
C ARG A 82 5.96 14.03 6.46
N LEU A 83 5.31 15.07 5.94
CA LEU A 83 3.85 15.11 5.87
C LEU A 83 3.30 14.02 4.98
N ALA A 84 3.88 13.86 3.79
CA ALA A 84 3.54 12.79 2.85
C ALA A 84 3.66 11.39 3.48
N PHE A 85 4.74 11.17 4.25
CA PHE A 85 4.94 9.91 4.95
C PHE A 85 3.87 9.69 6.03
N LEU A 86 3.58 10.70 6.86
CA LEU A 86 2.57 10.61 7.91
C LEU A 86 1.16 10.38 7.34
N LYS A 87 0.78 11.06 6.25
CA LYS A 87 -0.49 10.86 5.53
C LYS A 87 -0.65 9.44 5.00
N SER A 88 0.44 8.83 4.54
CA SER A 88 0.43 7.45 4.06
C SER A 88 0.28 6.39 5.16
N ARG A 89 0.21 6.78 6.45
CA ARG A 89 0.08 5.83 7.56
C ARG A 89 -1.38 5.49 7.81
N GLY A 90 -1.65 4.22 8.08
CA GLY A 90 -2.86 3.81 8.80
C GLY A 90 -4.15 3.77 7.98
N ILE A 91 -4.10 3.52 6.68
CA ILE A 91 -5.31 3.29 5.87
C ILE A 91 -5.55 1.77 5.82
N PRO A 92 -6.50 1.22 6.59
CA PRO A 92 -6.65 -0.23 6.71
C PRO A 92 -7.21 -0.85 5.42
N SER A 93 -8.16 -0.15 4.79
CA SER A 93 -8.78 -0.54 3.54
C SER A 93 -9.62 0.60 2.96
N VAL A 94 -9.63 0.76 1.64
CA VAL A 94 -10.55 1.67 0.93
C VAL A 94 -11.50 0.83 0.09
N ASN A 95 -12.81 1.03 0.21
CA ASN A 95 -13.81 0.34 -0.61
C ASN A 95 -14.10 1.14 -1.88
N ALA A 96 -14.54 0.45 -2.94
CA ALA A 96 -14.95 1.12 -4.17
C ALA A 96 -16.21 1.97 -3.95
N ASP A 97 -16.21 3.18 -4.50
CA ASP A 97 -17.33 4.13 -4.42
C ASP A 97 -18.37 3.90 -5.51
N ALA A 98 -17.95 3.34 -6.65
CA ALA A 98 -18.85 3.11 -7.79
C ALA A 98 -18.46 1.87 -8.60
N PHE A 99 -19.47 1.28 -9.24
CA PHE A 99 -19.33 0.14 -10.12
C PHE A 99 -19.97 0.42 -11.48
N GLU A 100 -19.21 0.24 -12.55
CA GLU A 100 -19.71 0.28 -13.93
C GLU A 100 -19.62 -1.13 -14.53
N CYS A 101 -20.72 -1.60 -15.12
CA CYS A 101 -20.82 -2.97 -15.63
C CYS A 101 -21.18 -2.95 -17.10
N SER A 102 -20.47 -3.74 -17.91
CA SER A 102 -20.72 -3.86 -19.35
C SER A 102 -20.62 -5.33 -19.78
N ALA A 103 -21.60 -5.80 -20.54
CA ALA A 103 -21.70 -7.15 -21.05
C ALA A 103 -22.21 -7.02 -22.47
N ALA A 104 -21.38 -7.37 -23.46
CA ALA A 104 -21.72 -7.13 -24.86
C ALA A 104 -22.97 -7.93 -25.28
N ASN A 105 -23.17 -9.12 -24.69
CA ASN A 105 -24.23 -10.06 -25.06
C ASN A 105 -24.91 -10.71 -23.85
N GLY A 106 -24.85 -10.08 -22.66
CA GLY A 106 -25.35 -10.66 -21.42
C GLY A 106 -26.21 -9.72 -20.59
N ARG A 107 -26.83 -10.25 -19.52
CA ARG A 107 -27.67 -9.46 -18.60
C ARG A 107 -26.93 -9.27 -17.27
N PHE A 108 -27.02 -8.09 -16.68
CA PHE A 108 -26.66 -7.89 -15.27
C PHE A 108 -27.94 -7.85 -14.44
N GLY A 109 -27.90 -8.51 -13.30
CA GLY A 109 -28.88 -8.35 -12.23
C GLY A 109 -28.19 -7.73 -11.02
N ILE A 110 -28.89 -6.86 -10.30
CA ILE A 110 -28.49 -6.50 -8.95
C ILE A 110 -29.47 -7.23 -8.05
N SER A 111 -28.98 -8.17 -7.25
CA SER A 111 -29.78 -8.89 -6.27
C SER A 111 -29.28 -8.55 -4.87
N PRO A 112 -30.13 -8.48 -3.85
CA PRO A 112 -29.65 -8.37 -2.47
C PRO A 112 -28.84 -9.62 -2.10
N LEU A 113 -27.73 -9.45 -1.37
CA LEU A 113 -26.97 -10.60 -0.86
C LEU A 113 -27.86 -11.38 0.13
N PRO A 114 -28.07 -12.71 -0.06
CA PRO A 114 -28.89 -13.51 0.84
C PRO A 114 -28.35 -13.58 2.28
N LEU A 115 -27.07 -13.28 2.50
CA LEU A 115 -26.36 -13.42 3.78
C LEU A 115 -26.17 -12.10 4.55
N ARG A 116 -26.36 -10.93 3.94
CA ARG A 116 -26.27 -9.63 4.61
C ARG A 116 -27.37 -8.71 4.09
N LEU A 117 -28.34 -8.43 4.96
CA LEU A 117 -29.36 -7.42 4.73
C LEU A 117 -28.68 -6.06 4.52
N GLY A 118 -28.79 -5.51 3.31
CA GLY A 118 -28.43 -4.14 2.98
C GLY A 118 -27.27 -3.95 2.00
N ASP A 119 -26.43 -4.96 1.79
CA ASP A 119 -25.31 -4.85 0.84
C ASP A 119 -25.79 -5.25 -0.57
N PRO A 120 -25.82 -4.32 -1.56
CA PRO A 120 -26.23 -4.65 -2.92
C PRO A 120 -25.18 -5.55 -3.54
N LEU A 121 -25.63 -6.67 -4.10
CA LEU A 121 -24.76 -7.62 -4.77
C LEU A 121 -24.99 -7.52 -6.27
N LEU A 122 -23.91 -7.22 -6.99
CA LEU A 122 -23.92 -7.28 -8.43
C LEU A 122 -23.85 -8.74 -8.84
N THR A 123 -24.92 -9.25 -9.46
CA THR A 123 -24.97 -10.57 -10.08
C THR A 123 -24.82 -10.44 -11.58
N VAL A 124 -23.77 -11.04 -12.13
CA VAL A 124 -23.67 -11.20 -13.58
C VAL A 124 -24.55 -12.38 -13.99
N HIS A 125 -25.50 -12.19 -14.90
CA HIS A 125 -26.36 -13.27 -15.41
C HIS A 125 -26.05 -13.52 -16.90
N TYR A 126 -25.40 -14.64 -17.19
CA TYR A 126 -25.17 -15.13 -18.56
C TYR A 126 -24.53 -14.08 -19.48
N SER A 127 -23.20 -13.96 -19.47
CA SER A 127 -22.48 -13.22 -20.51
C SER A 127 -21.25 -13.98 -20.96
N PRO A 128 -21.03 -14.17 -22.28
CA PRO A 128 -19.76 -14.69 -22.78
C PRO A 128 -18.61 -13.74 -22.41
N ASP A 129 -18.85 -12.44 -22.53
CA ASP A 129 -17.90 -11.40 -22.18
C ASP A 129 -18.55 -10.38 -21.26
N PHE A 130 -17.97 -10.18 -20.07
CA PHE A 130 -18.37 -9.10 -19.17
C PHE A 130 -17.15 -8.32 -18.72
N SER A 131 -17.37 -7.06 -18.35
CA SER A 131 -16.41 -6.17 -17.74
C SER A 131 -17.08 -5.45 -16.57
N VAL A 132 -16.54 -5.61 -15.37
CA VAL A 132 -16.90 -4.84 -14.18
C VAL A 132 -15.75 -3.91 -13.83
N THR A 133 -16.07 -2.63 -13.71
CA THR A 133 -15.13 -1.58 -13.38
C THR A 133 -15.49 -1.00 -12.02
N ALA A 134 -14.62 -1.20 -11.03
CA ALA A 134 -14.74 -0.62 -9.70
C ALA A 134 -13.92 0.67 -9.65
N THR A 135 -14.55 1.77 -9.26
CA THR A 135 -13.92 3.07 -9.10
C THR A 135 -13.75 3.38 -7.62
N PHE A 136 -12.55 3.82 -7.26
CA PHE A 136 -12.21 4.36 -5.95
C PHE A 136 -11.84 5.83 -6.15
N GLN A 137 -12.62 6.71 -5.56
CA GLN A 137 -12.38 8.12 -5.46
C GLN A 137 -11.49 8.37 -4.25
N LEU A 138 -10.75 9.48 -4.31
CA LEU A 138 -10.06 10.01 -3.14
C LEU A 138 -9.08 9.03 -2.48
N VAL A 139 -8.47 8.10 -3.24
CA VAL A 139 -7.58 7.08 -2.66
C VAL A 139 -6.36 7.76 -2.05
N PRO A 140 -6.06 7.55 -0.76
CA PRO A 140 -4.91 8.19 -0.15
C PRO A 140 -3.60 7.55 -0.62
N ALA A 141 -2.49 8.22 -0.33
CA ALA A 141 -1.16 7.71 -0.67
C ALA A 141 -0.85 6.40 0.07
N GLY A 142 -0.42 5.38 -0.67
CA GLY A 142 -0.20 4.07 -0.07
C GLY A 142 0.18 3.00 -1.08
N GLU A 143 0.61 1.86 -0.55
CA GLU A 143 0.71 0.62 -1.31
C GLU A 143 -0.53 -0.23 -1.01
N TYR A 144 -1.23 -0.63 -2.06
CA TYR A 144 -2.48 -1.36 -1.95
C TYR A 144 -2.44 -2.66 -2.73
N ARG A 145 -3.15 -3.66 -2.23
CA ARG A 145 -3.59 -4.81 -3.00
C ARG A 145 -5.07 -4.68 -3.30
N VAL A 146 -5.44 -5.00 -4.53
CA VAL A 146 -6.83 -5.10 -4.93
C VAL A 146 -7.37 -6.44 -4.45
N VAL A 147 -8.40 -6.39 -3.63
CA VAL A 147 -9.14 -7.56 -3.13
C VAL A 147 -10.55 -7.52 -3.71
N TRP A 148 -10.86 -8.51 -4.54
CA TRP A 148 -12.21 -8.75 -5.04
C TRP A 148 -12.93 -9.72 -4.12
N GLN A 149 -14.12 -9.35 -3.65
CA GLN A 149 -14.98 -10.27 -2.92
C GLN A 149 -16.01 -10.87 -3.88
N LEU A 150 -15.93 -12.18 -4.06
CA LEU A 150 -16.76 -12.96 -4.96
C LEU A 150 -17.66 -13.88 -4.14
N TYR A 151 -18.93 -14.01 -4.50
CA TYR A 151 -19.77 -15.09 -4.02
C TYR A 151 -20.18 -15.98 -5.21
N LEU A 152 -19.94 -17.28 -5.05
CA LEU A 152 -20.12 -18.27 -6.10
C LEU A 152 -21.35 -19.12 -5.80
N THR A 153 -22.29 -19.23 -6.73
CA THR A 153 -23.48 -20.07 -6.55
C THR A 153 -23.27 -21.48 -7.12
N PRO A 154 -24.10 -22.48 -6.77
CA PRO A 154 -24.06 -23.83 -7.33
C PRO A 154 -24.18 -23.88 -8.86
N GLU A 155 -24.83 -22.88 -9.42
CA GLU A 155 -25.07 -22.74 -10.85
C GLU A 155 -23.89 -22.09 -11.59
N SER A 156 -22.89 -21.58 -10.87
CA SER A 156 -21.68 -21.01 -11.44
C SER A 156 -20.82 -22.12 -12.05
N ALA A 157 -20.97 -22.32 -13.37
CA ALA A 157 -20.23 -23.33 -14.13
C ALA A 157 -19.02 -22.70 -14.85
N GLY A 158 -17.86 -23.34 -14.77
CA GLY A 158 -16.70 -23.04 -15.62
C GLY A 158 -16.09 -21.65 -15.40
N LEU A 159 -15.40 -21.43 -14.28
CA LEU A 159 -14.66 -20.19 -13.99
C LEU A 159 -13.34 -20.06 -14.78
N ARG A 160 -13.26 -20.65 -15.97
CA ARG A 160 -12.03 -20.75 -16.75
C ARG A 160 -11.86 -19.55 -17.66
N ASN A 161 -11.30 -18.45 -17.16
CA ASN A 161 -10.80 -17.23 -17.87
C ASN A 161 -11.33 -15.89 -17.30
N ILE A 162 -11.63 -15.81 -16.00
CA ILE A 162 -11.81 -14.50 -15.35
C ILE A 162 -10.43 -13.86 -15.16
N CYS A 163 -10.27 -12.66 -15.71
CA CYS A 163 -9.06 -11.87 -15.66
C CYS A 163 -9.27 -10.67 -14.74
N PHE A 164 -8.35 -10.47 -13.81
CA PHE A 164 -8.34 -9.29 -12.96
C PHE A 164 -7.25 -8.34 -13.44
N GLY A 165 -7.65 -7.14 -13.85
CA GLY A 165 -6.75 -6.03 -14.17
C GLY A 165 -6.97 -4.86 -13.23
N SER A 166 -5.94 -4.04 -13.04
CA SER A 166 -6.08 -2.79 -12.31
C SER A 166 -5.48 -1.65 -13.11
N VAL A 167 -6.19 -0.53 -13.17
CA VAL A 167 -5.78 0.66 -13.92
C VAL A 167 -5.79 1.88 -13.00
N VAL A 168 -4.64 2.48 -12.77
CA VAL A 168 -4.56 3.73 -11.99
C VAL A 168 -4.69 4.90 -12.95
N TYR A 169 -5.76 5.68 -12.79
CA TYR A 169 -5.91 6.97 -13.44
C TYR A 169 -5.47 8.05 -12.46
N TRP A 170 -4.83 9.11 -12.93
CA TRP A 170 -4.48 10.31 -12.18
C TRP A 170 -5.02 11.53 -12.89
N ARG A 171 -5.91 12.30 -12.26
CA ARG A 171 -6.50 13.51 -12.86
C ARG A 171 -7.00 13.26 -14.30
N ASN A 172 -7.71 12.16 -14.52
CA ASN A 172 -8.18 11.68 -15.83
C ASN A 172 -7.09 11.32 -16.86
N ARG A 173 -5.81 11.29 -16.46
CA ARG A 173 -4.70 10.77 -17.25
C ARG A 173 -4.32 9.37 -16.78
N LEU A 174 -4.13 8.46 -17.72
CA LEU A 174 -3.70 7.09 -17.42
C LEU A 174 -2.22 7.10 -16.97
N VAL A 175 -1.95 6.95 -15.68
CA VAL A 175 -0.58 7.03 -15.13
C VAL A 175 0.13 5.69 -15.11
N THR A 176 -0.61 4.58 -15.02
CA THR A 176 0.01 3.25 -15.09
C THR A 176 -0.87 2.31 -15.89
N ARG A 177 -0.39 1.93 -17.09
CA ARG A 177 -0.84 0.70 -17.77
C ARG A 177 -0.10 -0.48 -17.16
N GLN A 178 -0.43 -0.88 -15.93
CA GLN A 178 -0.15 -2.26 -15.54
C GLN A 178 -1.18 -3.13 -16.28
N ARG A 179 -0.93 -3.41 -17.56
CA ARG A 179 -1.67 -4.42 -18.35
C ARG A 179 -1.27 -5.84 -17.94
N ARG A 180 -1.03 -6.06 -16.64
CA ARG A 180 -0.84 -7.41 -16.11
C ARG A 180 -2.22 -7.88 -15.72
N TYR A 181 -2.76 -8.72 -16.59
CA TYR A 181 -3.98 -9.43 -16.29
C TYR A 181 -3.60 -10.59 -15.40
N TYR A 182 -4.11 -10.58 -14.18
CA TYR A 182 -3.97 -11.70 -13.29
C TYR A 182 -4.98 -12.77 -13.69
N HIS A 183 -4.46 -13.92 -14.10
CA HIS A 183 -5.20 -15.14 -14.34
C HIS A 183 -4.97 -16.06 -13.14
N PRO A 184 -5.99 -16.29 -12.29
CA PRO A 184 -5.86 -17.32 -11.27
C PRO A 184 -5.64 -18.68 -11.95
N PRO A 185 -4.76 -19.55 -11.40
CA PRO A 185 -4.52 -20.89 -11.95
C PRO A 185 -5.83 -21.65 -12.17
N GLU A 186 -5.95 -22.44 -13.24
CA GLU A 186 -7.21 -23.11 -13.64
C GLU A 186 -7.87 -23.93 -12.52
N ASN A 187 -7.06 -24.53 -11.63
CA ASN A 187 -7.53 -25.35 -10.52
C ASN A 187 -8.04 -24.53 -9.33
N THR A 188 -7.64 -23.26 -9.20
CA THR A 188 -7.98 -22.41 -8.04
C THR A 188 -9.48 -22.23 -7.93
N TRP A 189 -10.16 -22.11 -9.06
CA TRP A 189 -11.58 -21.84 -9.13
C TRP A 189 -12.46 -23.06 -8.79
N GLN A 190 -11.99 -24.26 -9.13
CA GLN A 190 -12.69 -25.51 -8.81
C GLN A 190 -12.66 -25.81 -7.31
N CYS A 191 -11.67 -25.28 -6.60
CA CYS A 191 -11.49 -25.45 -5.16
C CYS A 191 -12.19 -24.38 -4.31
N LEU A 192 -12.81 -23.36 -4.91
CA LEU A 192 -13.46 -22.31 -4.14
C LEU A 192 -14.79 -22.82 -3.54
N PRO A 193 -15.05 -22.55 -2.25
CA PRO A 193 -16.29 -22.94 -1.62
C PRO A 193 -17.47 -22.23 -2.29
N ARG A 194 -18.48 -23.00 -2.67
CA ARG A 194 -19.75 -22.49 -3.18
C ARG A 194 -20.60 -22.02 -2.00
N ASP A 195 -21.52 -21.09 -2.27
CA ASP A 195 -22.39 -20.47 -1.28
C ASP A 195 -21.65 -19.74 -0.15
N GLN A 196 -20.42 -19.32 -0.41
CA GLN A 196 -19.57 -18.57 0.52
C GLN A 196 -18.93 -17.37 -0.18
N LEU A 197 -18.65 -16.34 0.62
CA LEU A 197 -17.87 -15.19 0.18
C LEU A 197 -16.39 -15.58 0.13
N VAL A 198 -15.80 -15.49 -1.05
CA VAL A 198 -14.39 -15.75 -1.33
C VAL A 198 -13.67 -14.45 -1.63
N GLN A 199 -12.44 -14.32 -1.12
CA GLN A 199 -11.58 -13.19 -1.43
C GLN A 199 -10.53 -13.59 -2.48
N VAL A 200 -10.53 -12.90 -3.62
CA VAL A 200 -9.49 -13.00 -4.64
C VAL A 200 -8.60 -11.77 -4.54
N THR A 201 -7.35 -11.99 -4.12
CA THR A 201 -6.36 -10.92 -4.02
C THR A 201 -5.53 -10.90 -5.30
N VAL A 202 -5.52 -9.77 -6.01
CA VAL A 202 -4.63 -9.56 -7.15
C VAL A 202 -3.20 -9.44 -6.59
N PRO A 203 -2.22 -10.20 -7.11
CA PRO A 203 -0.86 -10.21 -6.56
C PRO A 203 -0.10 -8.91 -6.83
N ASP A 204 -0.48 -8.19 -7.89
CA ASP A 204 0.14 -6.92 -8.24
C ASP A 204 -0.18 -5.83 -7.21
N ARG A 205 0.86 -5.08 -6.86
CA ARG A 205 0.79 -3.97 -5.91
C ARG A 205 0.45 -2.68 -6.65
N LEU A 206 -0.57 -1.99 -6.16
CA LEU A 206 -1.02 -0.70 -6.64
C LEU A 206 -0.41 0.39 -5.77
N ILE A 207 0.38 1.28 -6.37
CA ILE A 207 1.09 2.33 -5.64
C ILE A 207 0.47 3.69 -5.95
N VAL A 208 -0.19 4.29 -4.95
CA VAL A 208 -0.66 5.68 -5.00
C VAL A 208 0.40 6.56 -4.35
N SER A 209 0.97 7.49 -5.11
CA SER A 209 2.00 8.38 -4.57
C SER A 209 1.37 9.50 -3.72
N PRO A 210 2.14 10.13 -2.81
CA PRO A 210 1.65 11.26 -2.02
C PRO A 210 1.24 12.49 -2.82
N ASP A 211 1.85 12.73 -3.97
CA ASP A 211 1.45 13.82 -4.87
C ASP A 211 0.18 13.49 -5.67
N ASP A 212 -0.18 12.21 -5.67
CA ASP A 212 -1.38 11.64 -6.25
C ASP A 212 -2.40 11.33 -5.15
N GLU A 213 -2.30 11.95 -3.98
CA GLU A 213 -3.34 11.85 -2.96
C GLU A 213 -4.67 12.32 -3.58
N TYR A 214 -5.75 11.58 -3.29
CA TYR A 214 -7.10 11.82 -3.80
C TYR A 214 -7.36 11.42 -5.25
N THR A 215 -6.53 10.51 -5.76
CA THR A 215 -6.58 10.08 -7.16
C THR A 215 -7.66 9.00 -7.40
N LYS A 216 -8.32 9.08 -8.57
CA LYS A 216 -9.32 8.10 -9.02
C LYS A 216 -8.65 6.79 -9.43
N VAL A 217 -8.70 5.76 -8.60
CA VAL A 217 -8.23 4.42 -8.97
C VAL A 217 -9.36 3.65 -9.64
N VAL A 218 -9.09 2.96 -10.75
CA VAL A 218 -10.10 2.22 -11.50
C VAL A 218 -9.63 0.78 -11.71
N VAL A 219 -10.25 -0.15 -11.01
CA VAL A 219 -9.91 -1.57 -11.14
C VAL A 219 -10.93 -2.23 -12.06
N LYS A 220 -10.48 -3.15 -12.93
CA LYS A 220 -11.33 -3.82 -13.92
C LYS A 220 -11.23 -5.33 -13.81
N CYS A 221 -12.36 -6.00 -13.61
CA CYS A 221 -12.49 -7.44 -13.78
C CYS A 221 -13.17 -7.69 -15.13
N TYR A 222 -12.67 -8.59 -15.95
CA TYR A 222 -13.36 -9.00 -17.17
C TYR A 222 -13.20 -10.49 -17.43
N SER A 223 -14.16 -11.05 -18.16
CA SER A 223 -14.12 -12.43 -18.64
C SER A 223 -13.90 -12.43 -20.14
N VAL A 224 -13.12 -13.39 -20.64
CA VAL A 224 -12.92 -13.64 -22.08
C VAL A 224 -13.25 -15.11 -22.34
N GLY A 225 -14.36 -15.39 -23.02
CA GLY A 225 -14.74 -16.78 -23.32
C GLY A 225 -16.15 -16.96 -23.88
N SER A 226 -16.47 -18.18 -24.31
CA SER A 226 -17.78 -18.52 -24.90
C SER A 226 -18.64 -19.37 -23.94
N ASN A 227 -19.88 -18.93 -23.76
CA ASN A 227 -21.05 -19.63 -23.18
C ASN A 227 -20.96 -20.15 -21.74
N TRP A 228 -21.10 -19.28 -20.74
CA TRP A 228 -21.24 -19.70 -19.34
C TRP A 228 -22.46 -19.09 -18.63
N LYS A 229 -23.01 -19.85 -17.69
CA LYS A 229 -23.83 -19.35 -16.58
C LYS A 229 -22.89 -19.19 -15.39
N ILE A 230 -22.45 -17.97 -15.10
CA ILE A 230 -21.74 -17.69 -13.85
C ILE A 230 -22.53 -16.65 -13.11
N ASN A 231 -23.10 -17.02 -11.97
CA ASN A 231 -23.56 -16.04 -11.01
C ASN A 231 -22.31 -15.63 -10.20
N LEU A 232 -21.63 -14.59 -10.67
CA LEU A 232 -20.62 -13.90 -9.87
C LEU A 232 -21.32 -12.80 -9.11
N ALA A 233 -21.33 -12.97 -7.81
CA ALA A 233 -21.69 -11.94 -6.87
C ALA A 233 -20.46 -11.12 -6.52
N LEU A 234 -20.40 -9.88 -7.00
CA LEU A 234 -19.35 -8.94 -6.60
C LEU A 234 -19.89 -8.13 -5.43
N HIS A 235 -19.44 -8.48 -4.23
CA HIS A 235 -19.95 -7.91 -2.98
C HIS A 235 -19.23 -6.59 -2.64
N SER A 236 -17.91 -6.56 -2.80
CA SER A 236 -17.12 -5.34 -2.68
C SER A 236 -15.76 -5.53 -3.33
N VAL A 237 -15.12 -4.41 -3.67
CA VAL A 237 -13.70 -4.38 -4.03
C VAL A 237 -13.04 -3.44 -3.05
N ALA A 238 -11.96 -3.92 -2.44
CA ALA A 238 -11.20 -3.16 -1.47
C ALA A 238 -9.75 -3.01 -1.91
N LEU A 239 -9.19 -1.82 -1.71
CA LEU A 239 -7.76 -1.59 -1.68
C LEU A 239 -7.28 -1.84 -0.25
N ARG A 240 -6.62 -2.97 -0.01
CA ARG A 240 -6.04 -3.29 1.31
C ARG A 240 -4.60 -2.80 1.35
N ALA A 241 -4.25 -1.99 2.35
CA ALA A 241 -2.87 -1.57 2.52
C ALA A 241 -1.96 -2.78 2.77
N VAL A 242 -0.77 -2.74 2.17
CA VAL A 242 0.27 -3.77 2.32
C VAL A 242 1.19 -3.44 3.48
#